data_AF-D8IVD5-F1
#
_entry.id   AF-D8IVD5-F1
#
_cell.length_a   1.000
_cell.length_b   1.000
_cell.length_c   1.000
_cell.angle_alpha   90.00
_cell.angle_beta   90.00
_cell.angle_gamma   90.00
#
_symmetry.space_group_name_H-M   'P 1'
#
loop_
_entity.id
_entity.type
_entity.pdbx_description
1 polymer ?
#
loop_
_entity_poly.entity_id
_entity_poly.type
_entity_poly.pdbx_seq_one_letter_code
_entity_poly.pdbx_strand_id
1 'polypeptide(L)'
;MKLALRLLTLAFSLSALSAAAQPGVGFGDDPNTWRGRPHGFRFDRDNTFGWAMMSQRERIEHRKKLMAVTSYNDCKAYMAEHHQQMQERAAEQGKSLPAAPSDVCDQMKASGQFNK
;
A
#
# COMPACT_ATOMS: atom_id res chain seq x y z
N MET A 1 -17.61 60.82 -30.24
CA MET A 1 -18.39 60.11 -31.27
C MET A 1 -18.98 58.87 -30.61
N LYS A 2 -20.32 58.82 -30.52
CA LYS A 2 -21.10 57.65 -30.06
C LYS A 2 -21.22 56.66 -31.23
N LEU A 3 -21.31 55.36 -30.93
CA LEU A 3 -22.20 54.33 -31.52
C LEU A 3 -21.62 52.96 -31.06
N ALA A 4 -22.21 52.18 -30.14
CA ALA A 4 -23.49 51.44 -30.24
C ALA A 4 -23.45 50.49 -31.48
N LEU A 5 -23.78 49.19 -31.49
CA LEU A 5 -24.47 48.27 -30.60
C LEU A 5 -24.73 46.97 -31.42
N ARG A 6 -25.05 45.85 -30.75
CA ARG A 6 -25.80 44.64 -31.25
C ARG A 6 -24.98 43.50 -31.88
N LEU A 7 -24.83 42.37 -31.18
CA LEU A 7 -25.75 41.21 -30.95
C LEU A 7 -25.41 40.07 -31.96
N LEU A 8 -24.87 38.93 -31.53
CA LEU A 8 -25.53 37.74 -30.95
C LEU A 8 -25.85 36.67 -32.03
N THR A 9 -25.16 35.52 -32.00
CA THR A 9 -25.60 34.15 -32.41
C THR A 9 -24.37 33.20 -32.40
N LEU A 10 -24.13 32.43 -31.33
CA LEU A 10 -24.57 31.03 -31.12
C LEU A 10 -24.20 30.06 -32.26
N ALA A 11 -23.10 29.33 -32.07
CA ALA A 11 -22.96 27.95 -32.56
C ALA A 11 -22.43 27.09 -31.41
N PHE A 12 -23.39 26.43 -30.76
CA PHE A 12 -23.23 25.49 -29.67
C PHE A 12 -22.38 24.32 -30.16
N SER A 13 -21.13 24.21 -29.72
CA SER A 13 -20.32 23.03 -30.00
C SER A 13 -20.93 21.85 -29.25
N LEU A 14 -21.59 20.94 -29.97
CA LEU A 14 -21.97 19.62 -29.50
C LEU A 14 -20.68 18.83 -29.22
N SER A 15 -20.12 19.00 -28.02
CA SER A 15 -19.20 18.02 -27.46
C SER A 15 -20.05 16.84 -27.01
N ALA A 16 -20.10 15.81 -27.84
CA ALA A 16 -20.65 14.51 -27.47
C ALA A 16 -20.00 14.09 -26.15
N LEU A 17 -20.79 14.09 -25.07
CA LEU A 17 -20.40 13.54 -23.79
C LEU A 17 -20.36 12.03 -23.96
N SER A 18 -19.24 11.51 -24.46
CA SER A 18 -18.95 10.09 -24.39
C SER A 18 -18.93 9.72 -22.91
N ALA A 19 -20.02 9.10 -22.46
CA ALA A 19 -20.06 8.36 -21.22
C ALA A 19 -19.04 7.21 -21.35
N ALA A 20 -17.78 7.50 -21.03
CA ALA A 20 -16.83 6.47 -20.71
C ALA A 20 -17.34 5.81 -19.44
N ALA A 21 -18.07 4.71 -19.60
CA ALA A 21 -18.24 3.70 -18.58
C ALA A 21 -16.85 3.45 -17.99
N GLN A 22 -16.60 3.97 -16.79
CA GLN A 22 -15.36 3.68 -16.10
C GLN A 22 -15.37 2.18 -15.84
N PRO A 23 -14.40 1.40 -16.36
CA PRO A 23 -14.33 -0.02 -16.08
C PRO A 23 -14.27 -0.16 -14.55
N GLY A 24 -15.21 -0.95 -14.02
CA GLY A 24 -15.33 -1.20 -12.59
C GLY A 24 -13.97 -1.60 -12.03
N VAL A 25 -13.52 -0.87 -11.02
CA VAL A 25 -12.38 -1.30 -10.20
C VAL A 25 -12.73 -2.64 -9.57
N GLY A 26 -12.22 -3.71 -10.16
CA GLY A 26 -12.38 -5.06 -9.63
C GLY A 26 -11.72 -5.16 -8.26
N PHE A 27 -12.46 -5.67 -7.28
CA PHE A 27 -11.90 -6.20 -6.04
C PHE A 27 -10.96 -7.36 -6.38
N GLY A 28 -9.67 -7.11 -6.59
CA GLY A 28 -8.71 -8.16 -6.94
C GLY A 28 -7.24 -7.74 -6.99
N ASP A 29 -6.93 -6.51 -7.40
CA ASP A 29 -5.55 -6.12 -7.74
C ASP A 29 -4.93 -5.11 -6.77
N ASP A 30 -5.24 -5.17 -5.46
CA ASP A 30 -4.51 -4.36 -4.49
C ASP A 30 -3.10 -4.94 -4.28
N PRO A 31 -2.03 -4.23 -4.67
CA PRO A 31 -0.65 -4.71 -4.49
C PRO A 31 -0.23 -4.79 -3.00
N ASN A 32 -1.08 -4.37 -2.08
CA ASN A 32 -0.88 -4.53 -0.63
C ASN A 32 -1.62 -5.75 -0.07
N THR A 33 -2.46 -6.42 -0.86
CA THR A 33 -3.23 -7.59 -0.43
C THR A 33 -2.48 -8.88 -0.73
N TRP A 34 -2.30 -9.72 0.29
CA TRP A 34 -1.62 -10.99 0.13
C TRP A 34 -2.47 -12.01 -0.66
N ARG A 35 -2.03 -12.39 -1.88
CA ARG A 35 -2.57 -13.42 -2.79
C ARG A 35 -4.05 -13.23 -3.15
N GLY A 36 -4.49 -11.99 -3.35
CA GLY A 36 -5.83 -11.69 -3.88
C GLY A 36 -6.98 -12.15 -2.97
N ARG A 37 -6.74 -12.47 -1.69
CA ARG A 37 -7.81 -12.81 -0.75
C ARG A 37 -8.52 -11.51 -0.30
N PRO A 38 -9.87 -11.46 -0.31
CA PRO A 38 -10.64 -10.30 0.17
C PRO A 38 -10.35 -9.92 1.64
N HIS A 39 -9.80 -10.86 2.42
CA HIS A 39 -9.31 -10.69 3.79
C HIS A 39 -7.80 -10.97 3.93
N GLY A 40 -7.02 -10.72 2.88
CA GLY A 40 -5.57 -10.89 2.91
C GLY A 40 -4.91 -9.89 3.87
N PHE A 41 -3.78 -10.29 4.47
CA PHE A 41 -2.94 -9.38 5.25
C PHE A 41 -2.55 -8.16 4.41
N ARG A 42 -2.75 -6.94 4.96
CA ARG A 42 -2.39 -5.68 4.28
C ARG A 42 -1.12 -5.09 4.89
N PHE A 43 -0.18 -4.72 4.03
CA PHE A 43 1.06 -4.04 4.42
C PHE A 43 0.81 -2.54 4.57
N ASP A 44 0.24 -2.15 5.70
CA ASP A 44 -0.02 -0.76 6.05
C ASP A 44 0.57 -0.39 7.43
N ARG A 45 0.34 0.84 7.87
CA ARG A 45 0.85 1.36 9.16
C ARG A 45 0.31 0.58 10.35
N ASP A 46 -0.87 0.00 10.23
CA ASP A 46 -1.59 -0.58 11.36
C ASP A 46 -1.15 -2.04 11.56
N ASN A 47 -0.71 -2.70 10.47
CA ASN A 47 -0.22 -4.09 10.48
C ASN A 47 1.30 -4.23 10.35
N THR A 48 2.01 -3.22 9.86
CA THR A 48 3.47 -3.27 9.67
C THR A 48 4.18 -2.55 10.79
N PHE A 49 4.84 -3.31 11.66
CA PHE A 49 5.66 -2.75 12.73
C PHE A 49 6.78 -1.86 12.18
N GLY A 50 6.99 -0.70 12.81
CA GLY A 50 8.02 0.25 12.39
C GLY A 50 7.76 0.95 11.06
N TRP A 51 6.54 0.86 10.51
CA TRP A 51 6.16 1.51 9.25
C TRP A 51 6.55 3.00 9.17
N ALA A 52 6.38 3.73 10.27
CA ALA A 52 6.72 5.15 10.37
C ALA A 52 8.24 5.43 10.31
N MET A 53 9.08 4.43 10.58
CA MET A 53 10.55 4.54 10.50
C MET A 53 11.10 4.08 9.15
N MET A 54 10.32 3.35 8.35
CA MET A 54 10.75 2.89 7.03
C MET A 54 10.65 3.98 5.97
N SER A 55 11.65 4.05 5.09
CA SER A 55 11.55 4.81 3.85
C SER A 55 10.58 4.14 2.86
N GLN A 56 10.12 4.88 1.86
CA GLN A 56 9.18 4.34 0.87
C GLN A 56 9.78 3.18 0.06
N ARG A 57 11.06 3.25 -0.29
CA ARG A 57 11.78 2.17 -0.98
C ARG A 57 11.88 0.92 -0.10
N GLU A 58 12.22 1.08 1.18
CA GLU A 58 12.29 -0.05 2.12
C GLU A 58 10.94 -0.73 2.31
N ARG A 59 9.83 0.02 2.31
CA ARG A 59 8.48 -0.58 2.37
C ARG A 59 8.19 -1.47 1.17
N ILE A 60 8.63 -1.08 -0.02
CA ILE A 60 8.49 -1.89 -1.24
C ILE A 60 9.31 -3.18 -1.13
N GLU A 61 10.58 -3.06 -0.73
CA GLU A 61 11.46 -4.22 -0.56
C GLU A 61 11.00 -5.17 0.55
N HIS A 62 10.53 -4.62 1.67
CA HIS A 62 9.97 -5.39 2.78
C HIS A 62 8.79 -6.24 2.35
N ARG A 63 7.82 -5.61 1.67
CA ARG A 63 6.69 -6.32 1.07
C ARG A 63 7.16 -7.37 0.08
N LYS A 64 8.09 -7.04 -0.82
CA LYS A 64 8.60 -7.99 -1.82
C LYS A 64 9.24 -9.22 -1.15
N LYS A 65 10.04 -9.02 -0.10
CA LYS A 65 10.65 -10.11 0.68
C LYS A 65 9.60 -10.98 1.38
N LEU A 66 8.64 -10.38 2.06
CA LEU A 66 7.55 -11.13 2.73
C LEU A 66 6.61 -11.82 1.75
N MET A 67 6.48 -11.30 0.53
CA MET A 67 5.74 -11.95 -0.54
C MET A 67 6.54 -13.13 -1.15
N ALA A 68 7.86 -13.10 -1.08
CA ALA A 68 8.73 -14.14 -1.64
C ALA A 68 9.06 -15.26 -0.63
N VAL A 69 8.97 -15.01 0.68
CA VAL A 69 9.37 -15.98 1.69
C VAL A 69 8.46 -17.22 1.69
N THR A 70 9.09 -18.40 1.71
CA THR A 70 8.45 -19.71 1.64
C THR A 70 8.57 -20.50 2.94
N SER A 71 9.41 -20.06 3.87
CA SER A 71 9.70 -20.72 5.15
C SER A 71 9.30 -19.82 6.32
N TYR A 72 8.66 -20.41 7.32
CA TYR A 72 8.31 -19.72 8.55
C TYR A 72 9.56 -19.24 9.31
N ASN A 73 10.61 -20.06 9.36
CA ASN A 73 11.86 -19.71 10.03
C ASN A 73 12.56 -18.53 9.33
N ASP A 74 12.56 -18.53 7.99
CA ASP A 74 13.17 -17.44 7.21
C ASP A 74 12.39 -16.14 7.41
N CYS A 75 11.05 -16.23 7.52
CA CYS A 75 10.22 -15.08 7.86
C CYS A 75 10.62 -14.50 9.23
N LYS A 76 10.73 -15.35 10.25
CA LYS A 76 11.07 -14.90 11.62
C LYS A 76 12.47 -14.31 11.68
N ALA A 77 13.45 -14.92 11.01
CA ALA A 77 14.80 -14.40 10.92
C ALA A 77 14.83 -13.03 10.25
N TYR A 78 14.15 -12.90 9.11
CA TYR A 78 14.02 -11.63 8.40
C TYR A 78 13.35 -10.55 9.24
N MET A 79 12.25 -10.87 9.93
CA MET A 79 11.55 -9.92 10.78
C MET A 79 12.39 -9.47 11.98
N ALA A 80 13.21 -10.35 12.56
CA ALA A 80 14.12 -10.00 13.64
C ALA A 80 15.21 -9.02 13.19
N GLU A 81 15.84 -9.29 12.04
CA GLU A 81 16.83 -8.39 11.44
C GLU A 81 16.19 -7.03 11.10
N HIS A 82 15.02 -7.06 10.47
CA HIS A 82 14.28 -5.85 10.13
C HIS A 82 13.88 -5.05 11.38
N HIS A 83 13.50 -5.73 12.47
CA HIS A 83 13.18 -5.08 13.74
C HIS A 83 14.37 -4.32 14.31
N GLN A 84 15.56 -4.93 14.32
CA GLN A 84 16.79 -4.28 14.79
C GLN A 84 17.10 -3.03 13.97
N GLN A 85 17.04 -3.12 12.63
CA GLN A 85 17.25 -1.96 11.75
C GLN A 85 16.27 -0.82 12.03
N MET A 86 15.03 -1.14 12.41
CA MET A 86 14.04 -0.12 12.78
C MET A 86 14.30 0.48 14.16
N GLN A 87 14.82 -0.31 15.11
CA GLN A 87 15.19 0.17 16.44
C GLN A 87 16.37 1.15 16.37
N GLU A 88 17.42 0.80 15.62
CA GLU A 88 18.59 1.65 15.41
C GLU A 88 18.18 3.00 14.83
N ARG A 89 17.34 2.97 13.80
CA ARG A 89 16.86 4.19 13.15
C ARG A 89 15.92 5.01 14.02
N ALA A 90 15.08 4.36 14.81
CA ALA A 90 14.25 5.06 15.79
C ALA A 90 15.16 5.78 16.80
N ALA A 91 16.20 5.11 17.30
CA ALA A 91 17.17 5.67 18.22
C ALA A 91 17.93 6.87 17.61
N GLU A 92 18.39 6.77 16.36
CA GLU A 92 19.01 7.90 15.62
C GLU A 92 18.09 9.13 15.54
N GLN A 93 16.78 8.92 15.48
CA GLN A 93 15.78 9.99 15.43
C GLN A 93 15.29 10.44 16.81
N GLY A 94 15.84 9.90 17.91
CA GLY A 94 15.37 10.15 19.27
C GLY A 94 13.95 9.64 19.53
N LYS A 95 13.50 8.63 18.78
CA LYS A 95 12.17 8.03 18.87
C LYS A 95 12.28 6.62 19.44
N SER A 96 11.24 6.19 20.16
CA SER A 96 11.07 4.78 20.52
C SER A 96 10.24 4.05 19.47
N LEU A 97 10.58 2.80 19.19
CA LEU A 97 9.81 1.96 18.30
C LEU A 97 8.65 1.30 19.09
N PRO A 98 7.37 1.63 18.82
CA PRO A 98 6.24 1.07 19.56
C PRO A 98 6.09 -0.42 19.25
N ALA A 99 5.77 -1.24 20.25
CA ALA A 99 5.59 -2.70 20.11
C ALA A 99 4.65 -3.08 18.95
N ALA A 100 4.94 -4.19 18.27
CA ALA A 100 4.10 -4.68 17.18
C ALA A 100 2.75 -5.15 17.72
N PRO A 101 1.61 -4.67 17.17
CA PRO A 101 0.30 -5.16 17.59
C PRO A 101 0.06 -6.62 17.17
N SER A 102 0.78 -7.12 16.16
CA SER A 102 0.68 -8.50 15.70
C SER A 102 1.98 -8.97 15.00
N ASP A 103 2.31 -10.25 15.13
CA ASP A 103 3.43 -10.86 14.39
C ASP A 103 2.98 -11.24 12.98
N VAL A 104 3.65 -10.68 11.97
CA VAL A 104 3.32 -10.89 10.56
C VAL A 104 3.57 -12.34 10.13
N CYS A 105 4.61 -12.98 10.65
CA CYS A 105 4.94 -14.36 10.29
C CYS A 105 3.91 -15.35 10.85
N ASP A 106 3.39 -15.09 12.06
CA ASP A 106 2.33 -15.93 12.65
C ASP A 106 1.02 -15.82 11.86
N GLN A 107 0.67 -14.61 11.42
CA GLN A 107 -0.48 -14.40 10.54
C GLN A 107 -0.31 -15.09 9.19
N MET A 108 0.89 -14.99 8.59
CA MET A 108 1.20 -15.70 7.35
C MET A 108 1.09 -17.22 7.53
N LYS A 109 1.57 -17.75 8.65
CA LYS A 109 1.42 -19.17 9.00
C LYS A 109 -0.05 -19.58 9.14
N ALA A 110 -0.84 -18.84 9.90
CA ALA A 110 -2.27 -19.07 10.06
C ALA A 110 -3.03 -18.98 8.72
N SER A 111 -2.55 -18.15 7.79
CA SER A 111 -3.13 -18.03 6.45
C SER A 111 -2.83 -19.20 5.52
N GLY A 112 -1.96 -20.14 5.93
CA GLY A 112 -1.54 -21.31 5.15
C GLY A 112 -0.35 -21.07 4.22
N GLN A 113 0.32 -19.91 4.33
CA GLN A 113 1.39 -19.51 3.41
C GLN A 113 2.61 -20.44 3.41
N PHE A 114 2.86 -21.11 4.54
CA PHE A 114 4.01 -22.00 4.74
C PHE A 114 3.64 -23.49 4.65
N ASN A 115 2.40 -23.82 4.29
CA ASN A 115 1.90 -25.21 4.24
C ASN A 115 2.07 -25.84 2.85
N LYS A 116 3.07 -25.41 2.08
CA LYS A 116 3.33 -25.92 0.73
C LYS A 116 4.26 -27.12 0.76
#